data_AF-A0A1V9W0W0-F1
#
_entry.id   AF-A0A1V9W0W0-F1
#
_cell.length_a   1.000
_cell.length_b   1.000
_cell.length_c   1.000
_cell.angle_alpha   90.00
_cell.angle_beta   90.00
_cell.angle_gamma   90.00
#
_symmetry.space_group_name_H-M   'P 1'
#
loop_
_entity.id
_entity.type
_entity.pdbx_description
1 polymer ?
#
loop_
_entity_poly.entity_id
_entity_poly.type
_entity_poly.pdbx_seq_one_letter_code
_entity_poly.pdbx_strand_id
1 'polypeptide(L)' 'MAVLDKSLIKIVGEKEYYRILAILELEEIQEREKELKQVQALDMINEMLAKDDQPPFTLSWIKGWWNKFD' A
#
# COMPACT_ATOMS: atom_id res chain seq x y z
N MET A 1 8.88 4.42 -4.33
CA MET A 1 8.27 5.31 -3.34
C MET A 1 7.31 6.21 -4.09
N ALA A 2 6.09 5.71 -4.19
CA ALA A 2 4.95 6.39 -4.74
C ALA A 2 4.71 7.70 -3.99
N VAL A 3 4.26 8.71 -4.72
CA VAL A 3 3.93 10.02 -4.16
C VAL A 3 2.50 10.36 -4.57
N LEU A 4 1.67 10.63 -3.57
CA LEU A 4 0.30 11.07 -3.74
C LEU A 4 0.17 12.49 -3.16
N ASP A 5 -0.58 13.37 -3.83
CA ASP A 5 -0.77 14.74 -3.36
C ASP A 5 -1.63 14.74 -2.08
N LYS A 6 -1.07 15.23 -0.97
CA LYS A 6 -1.76 15.35 0.33
C LYS A 6 -3.02 16.22 0.25
N SER A 7 -3.16 17.09 -0.75
CA SER A 7 -4.39 17.85 -1.00
C SER A 7 -5.61 16.93 -1.22
N LEU A 8 -5.40 15.72 -1.75
CA LEU A 8 -6.44 14.71 -1.98
C LEU A 8 -7.09 14.21 -0.70
N ILE A 9 -6.41 14.28 0.45
CA ILE A 9 -6.99 13.92 1.75
C ILE A 9 -8.30 14.68 2.00
N LYS A 10 -8.40 15.94 1.57
CA LYS A 10 -9.61 16.75 1.72
C LYS A 10 -10.76 16.32 0.81
N ILE A 11 -10.49 15.54 -0.22
CA ILE A 11 -11.45 15.11 -1.25
C ILE A 11 -11.91 13.68 -0.98
N VAL A 12 -10.98 12.75 -0.74
CA VAL A 12 -11.27 11.31 -0.58
C VAL A 12 -11.25 10.83 0.87
N GLY A 13 -10.75 11.66 1.79
CA GLY A 13 -10.53 11.30 3.19
C GLY A 13 -9.19 10.60 3.42
N GLU A 14 -8.70 10.70 4.66
CA GLU A 14 -7.38 10.19 5.06
C GLU A 14 -7.23 8.68 4.87
N LYS A 15 -8.24 7.91 5.31
CA LYS A 15 -8.23 6.45 5.19
C LYS A 15 -8.11 5.99 3.73
N GLU A 16 -8.85 6.63 2.82
CA GLU A 16 -8.82 6.25 1.41
C GLU A 16 -7.54 6.74 0.73
N TYR A 17 -7.04 7.91 1.11
CA TYR A 17 -5.74 8.41 0.66
C TYR A 17 -4.61 7.40 0.92
N TYR A 18 -4.46 6.92 2.16
CA TYR A 18 -3.40 5.97 2.48
C TYR A 18 -3.62 4.59 1.88
N ARG A 19 -4.88 4.19 1.67
CA ARG A 19 -5.19 2.98 0.92
C ARG A 19 -4.72 3.09 -0.53
N ILE A 20 -4.98 4.21 -1.20
CA ILE A 20 -4.53 4.45 -2.59
C ILE A 20 -3.00 4.48 -2.64
N LEU A 21 -2.36 5.21 -1.73
CA LEU A 21 -0.90 5.28 -1.65
C LEU A 21 -0.26 3.89 -1.48
N ALA A 22 -0.83 3.05 -0.61
CA ALA A 22 -0.36 1.68 -0.42
C ALA A 22 -0.53 0.81 -1.66
N ILE A 23 -1.60 0.98 -2.42
CA ILE A 23 -1.80 0.27 -3.70
C ILE A 23 -0.73 0.70 -4.70
N LEU A 24 -0.48 2.00 -4.86
CA LEU A 24 0.55 2.52 -5.78
C LEU A 24 1.95 1.99 -5.43
N GLU A 25 2.29 1.94 -4.13
CA GLU A 25 3.56 1.39 -3.69
C GLU A 25 3.65 -0.12 -3.97
N LEU A 26 2.57 -0.87 -3.76
CA LEU A 26 2.52 -2.30 -4.11
C LEU A 26 2.71 -2.55 -5.61
N GLU A 27 2.12 -1.72 -6.46
CA GLU A 27 2.30 -1.77 -7.92
C GLU A 27 3.76 -1.51 -8.30
N GLU A 28 4.39 -0.46 -7.76
CA GLU A 28 5.81 -0.18 -7.98
C GLU A 28 6.72 -1.33 -7.50
N ILE A 29 6.41 -1.91 -6.35
CA ILE A 29 7.16 -3.04 -5.78
C ILE A 29 7.05 -4.27 -6.70
N GLN A 30 5.84 -4.61 -7.14
CA GLN A 30 5.60 -5.74 -8.06
C GLN A 30 6.33 -5.58 -9.40
N GLU A 31 6.37 -4.37 -9.95
CA GLU A 31 7.09 -4.11 -11.20
C GLU A 31 8.61 -4.28 -11.03
N ARG A 32 9.16 -3.93 -9.86
CA ARG A 32 10.59 -4.02 -9.55
C ARG A 32 11.03 -5.42 -9.13
N GLU A 33 10.22 -6.10 -8.33
CA GLU A 33 10.56 -7.36 -7.65
C GLU A 33 9.47 -8.41 -7.85
N LYS A 34 9.45 -9.02 -9.04
CA LYS A 34 8.43 -10.01 -9.44
C LYS A 34 8.35 -11.26 -8.56
N GLU A 35 9.41 -11.60 -7.83
CA GLU A 35 9.45 -12.76 -6.92
C GLU A 35 9.17 -12.41 -5.46
N LEU A 36 8.81 -11.15 -5.16
CA LEU A 36 8.58 -10.72 -3.79
C LEU A 36 7.37 -11.45 -3.19
N LYS A 37 7.54 -11.98 -1.97
CA LYS A 37 6.45 -12.64 -1.26
C LYS A 37 5.44 -11.62 -0.74
N GLN A 38 4.16 -12.00 -0.73
CA GLN A 38 3.06 -11.21 -0.16
C GLN A 38 3.38 -10.65 1.23
N VAL A 39 3.99 -11.46 2.11
CA VAL A 39 4.33 -11.02 3.48
C VAL A 39 5.37 -9.90 3.47
N GLN A 40 6.39 -9.99 2.62
CA GLN A 40 7.44 -8.98 2.54
C GLN A 40 6.88 -7.67 1.98
N ALA A 41 6.03 -7.74 0.96
CA ALA A 41 5.34 -6.57 0.45
C ALA A 41 4.44 -5.91 1.52
N LEU A 42 3.75 -6.70 2.33
CA LEU A 42 2.95 -6.18 3.44
C LEU A 42 3.81 -5.45 4.47
N ASP A 43 4.96 -6.02 4.83
CA ASP A 43 5.88 -5.41 5.79
C ASP A 43 6.37 -4.05 5.28
N MET A 44 6.76 -3.95 4.01
CA MET A 44 7.17 -2.69 3.38
C MET A 44 6.07 -1.62 3.39
N ILE A 45 4.82 -2.02 3.10
CA ILE A 45 3.66 -1.12 3.16
C ILE A 45 3.40 -0.66 4.59
N ASN A 46 3.45 -1.57 5.56
CA ASN A 46 3.21 -1.23 6.96
C ASN A 46 4.31 -0.33 7.54
N GLU A 47 5.56 -0.50 7.12
CA GLU A 47 6.65 0.44 7.44
C GLU A 47 6.40 1.83 6.85
N MET A 48 5.87 1.91 5.64
CA MET A 48 5.49 3.18 5.02
C MET A 48 4.35 3.86 5.79
N LEU A 49 3.29 3.11 6.13
CA LEU A 49 2.16 3.61 6.93
C LEU A 49 2.59 4.09 8.32
N ALA A 50 3.50 3.37 8.97
CA ALA A 50 4.02 3.74 10.29
C ALA A 50 4.75 5.10 10.28
N LYS A 51 5.39 5.48 9.17
CA LYS A 51 6.04 6.80 9.04
C LYS A 51 5.05 7.96 9.03
N ASP A 52 3.81 7.69 8.66
CA ASP A 52 2.71 8.65 8.60
C ASP A 52 1.68 8.44 9.73
N ASP A 53 2.07 7.73 10.81
CA ASP A 53 1.23 7.41 11.98
C ASP A 53 -0.09 6.67 11.64
N GLN A 54 -0.10 5.90 10.55
CA GLN A 54 -1.27 5.18 10.10
C GLN A 54 -1.33 3.74 10.63
N PRO A 55 -2.54 3.19 10.85
CA PRO A 55 -2.69 1.81 11.27
C PRO A 55 -2.22 0.83 10.19
N PRO A 56 -1.61 -0.30 10.57
CA PRO A 56 -1.12 -1.28 9.60
C PRO A 56 -2.27 -2.02 8.90
N PHE A 57 -2.00 -2.49 7.68
CA PHE A 57 -2.85 -3.45 6.99
C PHE A 57 -2.60 -4.88 7.47
N THR A 58 -3.60 -5.73 7.23
CA THR A 58 -3.60 -7.15 7.60
C THR A 58 -3.19 -8.03 6.42
N LEU A 59 -2.80 -9.28 6.73
CA LEU A 59 -2.58 -10.31 5.71
C LEU A 59 -3.80 -10.55 4.80
N SER A 60 -5.01 -10.40 5.33
CA SER A 60 -6.24 -10.53 4.52
C SER A 60 -6.38 -9.42 3.49
N TRP A 61 -5.95 -8.19 3.83
CA TRP A 61 -5.98 -7.06 2.91
C TRP A 61 -5.04 -7.28 1.73
N ILE A 62 -3.78 -7.64 1.99
CA ILE A 62 -2.81 -7.84 0.90
C ILE A 62 -3.17 -9.04 0.03
N LYS A 63 -3.67 -10.14 0.60
CA LYS A 63 -4.20 -11.26 -0.18
C LYS A 63 -5.35 -10.84 -1.10
N GLY A 64 -6.24 -9.99 -0.61
CA GLY A 64 -7.35 -9.44 -1.40
C GLY A 64 -6.91 -8.54 -2.55
N TRP A 65 -5.75 -7.89 -2.44
CA TRP A 65 -5.13 -7.17 -3.55
C TRP A 65 -4.38 -8.12 -4.50
N TRP A 66 -3.55 -9.01 -3.95
CA TRP A 66 -2.69 -9.94 -4.71
C TRP A 66 -3.47 -10.87 -5.62
N ASN A 67 -4.59 -11.42 -5.13
CA ASN A 67 -5.44 -12.34 -5.88
C ASN A 67 -6.23 -11.65 -7.01
N LYS A 68 -6.14 -10.33 -7.18
CA LYS A 68 -6.74 -9.64 -8.34
C LYS A 68 -5.84 -9.65 -9.57
N PHE A 69 -4.58 -10.03 -9.41
CA PHE A 69 -3.57 -10.07 -10.46
C PHE A 69 -3.18 -11.50 -10.86
N ASP A 70 -3.77 -12.51 -10.20
CA ASP A 70 -3.63 -13.95 -10.49
C ASP A 70 -4.89 -14.43 -11.26
#